data_AF-A0AAZ3NNI2-F1
#
_entry.id   AF-A0AAZ3NNI2-F1
#
_cell.length_a   1.000
_cell.length_b   1.000
_cell.length_c   1.000
_cell.angle_alpha   90.00
_cell.angle_beta   90.00
_cell.angle_gamma   90.00
#
_symmetry.space_group_name_H-M   'P 1'
#
loop_
_entity.id
_entity.type
_entity.pdbx_description
1 polymer ?
#
loop_
_entity_poly.entity_id
_entity_poly.type
_entity_poly.pdbx_seq_one_letter_code
_entity_poly.pdbx_strand_id
1 'polypeptide(L)'
;MNTVKAMKNAIVCLILLPRFFLAAIMLWFLDFHCVRKRVFPKMKEQEGNIVDPPVCISESNRMFSWESIKAVWHGHKLDFLKSAHLGYVAPNTEVVQLRDQRCNRILDYAKEKRPLILNFGSCTCPPFMTRLKAFQRVVQQYADISDSVVVYIEEAHPSDGWMSSDAPYQIPKHRCLEDRLSAAQIMNREVPGCLVVADSMDNSSNAAYGAYFDRLYILQDGKIVYQGGRGPEGYRISELRDWLDQYRQSVGNSRNVVIHV
;
A
#
# COMPACT_ATOMS: atom_id res chain seq x y z
N MET A 1 -9.05 20.80 -26.72
CA MET A 1 -9.04 20.02 -25.46
C MET A 1 -8.49 18.60 -25.62
N ASN A 2 -8.84 17.87 -26.70
CA ASN A 2 -8.36 16.49 -26.94
C ASN A 2 -6.86 16.37 -27.27
N THR A 3 -6.28 17.35 -27.98
CA THR A 3 -4.85 17.36 -28.35
C THR A 3 -3.93 17.51 -27.13
N VAL A 4 -4.27 18.39 -26.19
CA VAL A 4 -3.50 18.57 -24.93
C VAL A 4 -3.54 17.31 -24.07
N LYS A 5 -4.71 16.65 -23.98
CA LYS A 5 -4.86 15.38 -23.26
C LYS A 5 -4.06 14.25 -23.93
N ALA A 6 -4.12 14.17 -25.27
CA ALA A 6 -3.35 13.19 -26.04
C ALA A 6 -1.84 13.40 -25.89
N MET A 7 -1.37 14.66 -25.93
CA MET A 7 0.04 15.00 -25.78
C MET A 7 0.55 14.68 -24.36
N LYS A 8 -0.23 14.99 -23.31
CA LYS A 8 0.07 14.58 -21.94
C LYS A 8 0.17 13.06 -21.81
N ASN A 9 -0.77 12.32 -22.40
CA ASN A 9 -0.73 10.86 -22.40
C ASN A 9 0.50 10.32 -23.16
N ALA A 10 0.87 10.92 -24.28
CA ALA A 10 2.05 10.52 -25.05
C ALA A 10 3.35 10.73 -24.25
N ILE A 11 3.48 11.86 -23.55
CA ILE A 11 4.63 12.15 -22.69
C ILE A 11 4.70 11.15 -21.53
N VAL A 12 3.57 10.87 -20.87
CA VAL A 12 3.48 9.86 -19.81
C VAL A 12 3.94 8.50 -20.34
N CYS A 13 3.49 8.10 -21.53
CA CYS A 13 3.95 6.87 -22.16
C CYS A 13 5.46 6.88 -22.41
N LEU A 14 6.02 7.93 -23.00
CA LEU A 14 7.46 8.01 -23.28
C LEU A 14 8.32 7.86 -22.02
N ILE A 15 7.90 8.44 -20.90
CA ILE A 15 8.62 8.35 -19.62
C ILE A 15 8.46 6.97 -18.97
N LEU A 16 7.26 6.39 -19.03
CA LEU A 16 6.96 5.13 -18.36
C LEU A 16 7.38 3.89 -19.15
N LEU A 17 7.41 3.96 -20.48
CA LEU A 17 7.69 2.82 -21.35
C LEU A 17 9.03 2.14 -21.03
N PRO A 18 10.17 2.84 -20.87
CA PRO A 18 11.44 2.18 -20.55
C PRO A 18 11.36 1.37 -19.24
N ARG A 19 10.83 1.96 -18.17
CA ARG A 19 10.66 1.30 -16.87
C ARG A 19 9.67 0.14 -16.97
N PHE A 20 8.61 0.31 -17.75
CA PHE A 20 7.60 -0.73 -17.99
C PHE A 20 8.16 -1.91 -18.78
N PHE A 21 8.94 -1.67 -19.84
CA PHE A 21 9.58 -2.73 -20.60
C PHE A 21 10.56 -3.53 -19.74
N LEU A 22 11.36 -2.86 -18.91
CA LEU A 22 12.22 -3.54 -17.94
C LEU A 22 11.40 -4.41 -16.98
N ALA A 23 10.29 -3.91 -16.44
CA ALA A 23 9.41 -4.69 -15.58
C ALA A 23 8.78 -5.89 -16.31
N ALA A 24 8.34 -5.71 -17.55
CA ALA A 24 7.80 -6.79 -18.37
C ALA A 24 8.85 -7.87 -18.68
N ILE A 25 10.08 -7.47 -19.03
CA ILE A 25 11.21 -8.38 -19.22
C ILE A 25 11.52 -9.14 -17.92
N MET A 26 11.51 -8.44 -16.78
CA MET A 26 11.71 -9.08 -15.47
C MET A 26 10.62 -10.09 -15.16
N LEU A 27 9.34 -9.76 -15.38
CA LEU A 27 8.24 -10.72 -15.21
C LEU A 27 8.42 -11.95 -16.11
N TRP A 28 8.85 -11.76 -17.35
CA TRP A 28 9.14 -12.85 -18.29
C TRP A 28 10.28 -13.74 -17.77
N PHE A 29 11.37 -13.14 -17.31
CA PHE A 29 12.46 -13.89 -16.68
C PHE A 29 12.02 -14.65 -15.43
N LEU A 30 11.12 -14.06 -14.64
CA LEU A 30 10.59 -14.69 -13.43
C LEU A 30 9.68 -15.89 -13.74
N ASP A 31 9.23 -16.12 -14.97
CA ASP A 31 8.56 -17.38 -15.35
C ASP A 31 9.52 -18.57 -15.46
N PHE A 32 10.83 -18.32 -15.58
CA PHE A 32 11.83 -19.38 -15.52
C PHE A 32 12.16 -19.71 -14.05
N HIS A 33 11.84 -20.93 -13.62
CA HIS A 33 12.02 -21.36 -12.22
C HIS A 33 13.43 -21.18 -11.68
N CYS A 34 14.47 -21.39 -12.51
CA CYS A 34 15.87 -21.19 -12.11
C CYS A 34 16.17 -19.72 -11.79
N VAL A 35 15.63 -18.79 -12.57
CA VAL A 35 15.75 -17.34 -12.33
C VAL A 35 14.94 -16.96 -11.10
N ARG A 36 13.69 -17.43 -10.99
CA ARG A 36 12.82 -17.14 -9.84
C ARG A 36 13.46 -17.57 -8.52
N LYS A 37 14.02 -18.78 -8.44
CA LYS A 37 14.72 -19.28 -7.25
C LYS A 37 15.98 -18.47 -6.90
N ARG A 38 16.62 -17.86 -7.90
CA ARG A 38 17.80 -17.02 -7.70
C ARG A 38 17.44 -15.62 -7.22
N VAL A 39 16.33 -15.07 -7.70
CA VAL A 39 15.83 -13.74 -7.30
C VAL A 39 15.12 -13.80 -5.95
N PHE A 40 14.33 -14.85 -5.73
CA PHE A 40 13.58 -15.11 -4.48
C PHE A 40 14.05 -16.45 -3.88
N PRO A 41 15.25 -16.48 -3.26
CA PRO A 41 15.74 -17.70 -2.61
C PRO A 41 14.77 -18.16 -1.51
N LYS A 42 14.51 -19.47 -1.44
CA LYS A 42 13.66 -20.05 -0.39
C LYS A 42 14.29 -19.79 0.98
N MET A 43 13.44 -19.51 1.97
CA MET A 43 13.73 -19.23 3.38
C MET A 43 14.72 -20.15 4.13
N LYS A 44 15.22 -21.24 3.54
CA LYS A 44 16.28 -22.04 4.18
C LYS A 44 17.56 -21.19 4.16
N GLU A 45 17.95 -20.67 5.32
CA GLU A 45 19.24 -20.01 5.65
C GLU A 45 19.26 -18.47 5.77
N GLN A 46 18.15 -17.81 6.13
CA GLN A 46 18.27 -16.48 6.76
C GLN A 46 17.43 -16.43 8.04
N GLU A 47 18.09 -16.19 9.17
CA GLU A 47 17.50 -15.57 10.37
C GLU A 47 17.01 -14.16 9.99
N GLY A 48 15.99 -14.09 9.14
CA GLY A 48 15.61 -12.89 8.41
C GLY A 48 14.40 -12.21 9.03
N ASN A 49 14.63 -11.01 9.56
CA ASN A 49 13.67 -9.97 9.94
C ASN A 49 12.19 -10.42 10.04
N ILE A 50 11.76 -10.86 11.23
CA ILE A 50 10.38 -11.29 11.54
C ILE A 50 9.34 -10.20 11.23
N VAL A 51 9.75 -8.93 11.17
CA VAL A 51 8.88 -7.78 10.92
C VAL A 51 8.59 -7.61 9.43
N ASP A 52 9.62 -7.76 8.58
CA ASP A 52 9.52 -7.67 7.13
C ASP A 52 10.03 -8.97 6.48
N PRO A 53 9.28 -10.07 6.57
CA PRO A 53 9.68 -11.31 5.93
C PRO A 53 9.90 -11.09 4.42
N PRO A 54 10.88 -11.79 3.82
CA PRO A 54 11.17 -11.67 2.41
C PRO A 54 9.97 -12.12 1.59
N VAL A 55 9.80 -11.47 0.43
CA VAL A 55 8.73 -11.79 -0.50
C VAL A 55 9.04 -13.16 -1.11
N CYS A 56 8.12 -14.11 -0.93
CA CYS A 56 8.19 -15.42 -1.55
C CYS A 56 7.12 -15.49 -2.64
N ILE A 57 7.48 -16.02 -3.81
CA ILE A 57 6.55 -16.20 -4.94
C ILE A 57 6.50 -17.68 -5.29
N SER A 58 5.32 -18.29 -5.22
CA SER A 58 5.13 -19.70 -5.56
C SER A 58 5.53 -20.01 -7.00
N GLU A 59 6.01 -21.23 -7.23
CA GLU A 59 6.36 -21.77 -8.55
C GLU A 59 5.14 -21.87 -9.47
N SER A 60 3.94 -22.08 -8.92
CA SER A 60 2.69 -22.15 -9.71
C SER A 60 2.22 -20.82 -10.28
N ASN A 61 2.74 -19.69 -9.79
CA ASN A 61 2.36 -18.38 -10.32
C ASN A 61 2.98 -18.14 -11.69
N ARG A 62 2.13 -17.67 -12.61
CA ARG A 62 2.55 -17.10 -13.89
C ARG A 62 2.76 -15.60 -13.72
N MET A 63 4.01 -15.20 -13.80
CA MET A 63 4.45 -13.81 -13.64
C MET A 63 4.30 -13.03 -14.94
N PHE A 64 4.48 -13.66 -16.11
CA PHE A 64 4.29 -13.01 -17.40
C PHE A 64 3.01 -13.49 -18.09
N SER A 65 1.96 -12.71 -17.89
CA SER A 65 0.66 -12.84 -18.53
C SER A 65 0.16 -11.47 -18.99
N TRP A 66 -0.84 -11.45 -19.88
CA TRP A 66 -1.46 -10.19 -20.30
C TRP A 66 -2.04 -9.42 -19.11
N GLU A 67 -2.53 -10.15 -18.11
CA GLU A 67 -3.14 -9.66 -16.88
C GLU A 67 -2.08 -9.01 -15.98
N SER A 68 -0.93 -9.65 -15.80
CA SER A 68 0.21 -9.09 -15.06
C SER A 68 0.76 -7.81 -15.71
N ILE A 69 0.84 -7.79 -17.05
CA ILE A 69 1.33 -6.65 -17.82
C ILE A 69 0.38 -5.45 -17.65
N LYS A 70 -0.94 -5.69 -17.74
CA LYS A 70 -1.96 -4.67 -17.47
C LYS A 70 -1.85 -4.14 -16.03
N ALA A 71 -1.68 -5.02 -15.04
CA ALA A 71 -1.55 -4.66 -13.63
C ALA A 71 -0.28 -3.82 -13.36
N VAL A 72 0.87 -4.23 -13.89
CA VAL A 72 2.13 -3.48 -13.73
C VAL A 72 2.06 -2.11 -14.41
N TRP A 73 1.48 -2.03 -15.61
CA TRP A 73 1.26 -0.75 -16.28
C TRP A 73 0.35 0.17 -15.45
N HIS A 74 -0.75 -0.37 -14.92
CA HIS A 74 -1.68 0.35 -14.06
C HIS A 74 -0.96 0.92 -12.82
N GLY A 75 -0.22 0.08 -12.08
CA GLY A 75 0.57 0.52 -10.93
C GLY A 75 1.63 1.56 -11.28
N HIS A 76 2.32 1.40 -12.42
CA HIS A 76 3.29 2.38 -12.90
C HIS A 76 2.67 3.74 -13.20
N LYS A 77 1.53 3.74 -13.87
CA LYS A 77 0.77 4.94 -14.22
C LYS A 77 0.25 5.63 -12.96
N LEU A 78 -0.34 4.88 -12.03
CA LEU A 78 -0.86 5.44 -10.78
C LEU A 78 0.22 6.14 -9.98
N ASP A 79 1.37 5.50 -9.74
CA ASP A 79 2.41 6.16 -8.96
C ASP A 79 3.07 7.33 -9.70
N PHE A 80 3.13 7.32 -11.03
CA PHE A 80 3.62 8.47 -11.77
C PHE A 80 2.68 9.68 -11.72
N LEU A 81 1.37 9.42 -11.74
CA LEU A 81 0.33 10.47 -11.75
C LEU A 81 -0.20 10.83 -10.37
N LYS A 82 0.27 10.16 -9.30
CA LYS A 82 -0.15 10.42 -7.93
C LYS A 82 0.14 11.87 -7.55
N SER A 83 -0.71 12.44 -6.72
CA SER A 83 -0.51 13.78 -6.16
C SER A 83 0.24 13.76 -4.83
N ALA A 84 0.27 12.60 -4.15
CA ALA A 84 1.01 12.41 -2.91
C ALA A 84 2.52 12.43 -3.14
N HIS A 85 3.19 13.39 -2.50
CA HIS A 85 4.65 13.50 -2.47
C HIS A 85 5.14 13.85 -1.07
N LEU A 86 6.23 13.22 -0.64
CA LEU A 86 6.91 13.54 0.62
C LEU A 86 7.18 15.04 0.76
N GLY A 87 6.79 15.62 1.90
CA GLY A 87 6.93 17.04 2.22
C GLY A 87 5.77 17.93 1.74
N TYR A 88 4.88 17.42 0.89
CA TYR A 88 3.74 18.18 0.35
C TYR A 88 2.45 17.93 1.14
N VAL A 89 1.43 18.72 0.85
CA VAL A 89 0.08 18.55 1.41
C VAL A 89 -0.47 17.18 1.03
N ALA A 90 -1.02 16.48 2.01
CA ALA A 90 -1.62 15.18 1.85
C ALA A 90 -2.95 15.28 1.07
N PRO A 91 -3.16 14.47 0.01
CA PRO A 91 -4.45 14.43 -0.67
C PRO A 91 -5.59 14.04 0.28
N ASN A 92 -6.64 14.86 0.35
CA ASN A 92 -7.80 14.61 1.21
C ASN A 92 -8.94 13.91 0.45
N THR A 93 -8.69 12.67 0.04
CA THR A 93 -9.59 11.86 -0.80
C THR A 93 -10.69 11.18 -0.01
N GLU A 94 -11.75 10.77 -0.71
CA GLU A 94 -12.92 10.12 -0.12
C GLU A 94 -12.64 8.65 0.21
N VAL A 95 -13.16 8.21 1.35
CA VAL A 95 -13.17 6.83 1.83
C VAL A 95 -14.52 6.52 2.48
N VAL A 96 -14.89 5.25 2.51
CA VAL A 96 -16.19 4.76 3.00
C VAL A 96 -15.98 3.93 4.25
N GLN A 97 -16.70 4.24 5.32
CA GLN A 97 -16.69 3.45 6.54
C GLN A 97 -17.41 2.11 6.37
N LEU A 98 -16.89 1.06 7.00
CA LEU A 98 -17.46 -0.29 6.83
C LEU A 98 -18.78 -0.51 7.56
N ARG A 99 -19.07 0.24 8.64
CA ARG A 99 -20.22 -0.01 9.54
C ARG A 99 -21.50 0.62 9.03
N ASP A 100 -21.45 1.90 8.70
CA ASP A 100 -22.61 2.73 8.33
C ASP A 100 -22.53 3.24 6.89
N GLN A 101 -21.49 2.82 6.14
CA GLN A 101 -21.23 3.25 4.76
C GLN A 101 -21.10 4.76 4.60
N ARG A 102 -20.77 5.47 5.69
CA ARG A 102 -20.59 6.92 5.65
C ARG A 102 -19.35 7.26 4.83
N CYS A 103 -19.51 8.15 3.86
CA CYS A 103 -18.41 8.77 3.14
C CYS A 103 -17.73 9.81 4.05
N ASN A 104 -16.45 9.59 4.29
CA ASN A 104 -15.54 10.49 4.98
C ASN A 104 -14.35 10.79 4.06
N ARG A 105 -13.41 11.62 4.52
CA ARG A 105 -12.13 11.83 3.86
C ARG A 105 -10.97 11.39 4.73
N ILE A 106 -9.83 11.12 4.10
CA ILE A 106 -8.60 10.66 4.78
C ILE A 106 -8.20 11.57 5.95
N LEU A 107 -8.25 12.89 5.78
CA LEU A 107 -7.84 13.84 6.83
C LEU A 107 -8.87 13.99 7.95
N ASP A 108 -10.10 13.48 7.79
CA ASP A 108 -11.10 13.46 8.88
C ASP A 108 -10.68 12.50 10.00
N TYR A 109 -9.72 11.60 9.74
CA TYR A 109 -9.15 10.68 10.72
C TYR A 109 -7.89 11.23 11.41
N ALA A 110 -7.38 12.38 10.97
CA ALA A 110 -6.23 13.02 11.61
C ALA A 110 -6.68 13.72 12.91
N LYS A 111 -5.92 13.53 14.00
CA LYS A 111 -6.21 14.14 15.29
C LYS A 111 -5.12 15.12 15.69
N GLU A 112 -5.48 16.40 15.75
CA GLU A 112 -4.58 17.47 16.21
C GLU A 112 -3.21 17.40 15.49
N LYS A 113 -2.12 17.30 16.25
CA LYS A 113 -0.73 17.20 15.77
C LYS A 113 -0.22 15.75 15.72
N ARG A 114 -1.07 14.76 15.98
CA ARG A 114 -0.66 13.36 16.02
C ARG A 114 -0.43 12.85 14.59
N PRO A 115 0.64 12.07 14.35
CA PRO A 115 0.82 11.41 13.07
C PRO A 115 -0.33 10.45 12.78
N LEU A 116 -0.85 10.51 11.56
CA LEU A 116 -1.84 9.58 11.01
C LEU A 116 -1.12 8.62 10.04
N ILE A 117 -1.06 7.35 10.40
CA ILE A 117 -0.48 6.29 9.58
C ILE A 117 -1.56 5.79 8.61
N LEU A 118 -1.26 5.77 7.32
CA LEU A 118 -2.11 5.16 6.30
C LEU A 118 -1.46 3.89 5.78
N ASN A 119 -2.23 2.80 5.77
CA ASN A 119 -1.80 1.53 5.23
C ASN A 119 -2.77 1.04 4.15
N PHE A 120 -2.36 1.12 2.89
CA PHE A 120 -3.16 0.75 1.74
C PHE A 120 -2.89 -0.69 1.34
N GLY A 121 -3.94 -1.44 1.02
CA GLY A 121 -3.80 -2.79 0.49
C GLY A 121 -5.14 -3.51 0.28
N SER A 122 -5.07 -4.77 -0.13
CA SER A 122 -6.25 -5.61 -0.36
C SER A 122 -6.00 -7.05 0.12
N CYS A 123 -7.06 -7.83 0.29
CA CYS A 123 -6.97 -9.21 0.79
C CYS A 123 -6.22 -10.14 -0.16
N THR A 124 -6.24 -9.85 -1.46
CA THR A 124 -5.54 -10.68 -2.45
C THR A 124 -4.07 -10.31 -2.63
N CYS A 125 -3.52 -9.32 -1.90
CA CYS A 125 -2.10 -8.96 -1.95
C CYS A 125 -1.26 -9.77 -0.93
N PRO A 126 -0.47 -10.78 -1.35
CA PRO A 126 0.23 -11.66 -0.41
C PRO A 126 1.24 -10.94 0.52
N PRO A 127 2.10 -10.03 0.01
CA PRO A 127 3.03 -9.28 0.86
C PRO A 127 2.33 -8.39 1.88
N PHE A 128 1.24 -7.74 1.48
CA PHE A 128 0.41 -6.95 2.38
C PHE A 128 -0.11 -7.80 3.54
N MET A 129 -0.81 -8.90 3.21
CA MET A 129 -1.44 -9.77 4.20
C MET A 129 -0.43 -10.44 5.13
N THR A 130 0.74 -10.82 4.61
CA THR A 130 1.81 -11.42 5.41
C THR A 130 2.33 -10.45 6.47
N ARG A 131 2.49 -9.16 6.14
CA ARG A 131 3.02 -8.14 7.05
C ARG A 131 1.94 -7.44 7.88
N LEU A 132 0.67 -7.69 7.59
CA LEU A 132 -0.47 -7.03 8.23
C LEU A 132 -0.51 -7.24 9.76
N LYS A 133 -0.15 -8.43 10.27
CA LYS A 133 -0.02 -8.70 11.72
C LYS A 133 1.17 -7.98 12.36
N ALA A 134 2.25 -7.74 11.61
CA ALA A 134 3.38 -6.95 12.09
C ALA A 134 2.99 -5.47 12.17
N PHE A 135 2.30 -4.95 11.14
CA PHE A 135 1.71 -3.62 11.14
C PHE A 135 0.81 -3.41 12.36
N GLN A 136 -0.14 -4.32 12.61
CA GLN A 136 -1.07 -4.24 13.75
C GLN A 136 -0.32 -4.10 15.09
N ARG A 137 0.72 -4.91 15.30
CA ARG A 137 1.55 -4.86 16.53
C ARG A 137 2.26 -3.51 16.67
N VAL A 138 2.82 -2.97 15.58
CA VAL A 138 3.46 -1.65 15.59
C VAL A 138 2.42 -0.58 15.93
N VAL A 139 1.30 -0.47 15.21
CA VAL A 139 0.34 0.61 15.48
C VAL A 139 -0.27 0.54 16.88
N GLN A 140 -0.46 -0.67 17.44
CA GLN A 140 -0.89 -0.83 18.83
C GLN A 140 0.17 -0.34 19.83
N GLN A 141 1.46 -0.60 19.57
CA GLN A 141 2.56 -0.14 20.41
C GLN A 141 2.69 1.40 20.43
N TYR A 142 2.33 2.09 19.35
CA TYR A 142 2.41 3.57 19.25
C TYR A 142 1.04 4.26 19.29
N ALA A 143 0.00 3.58 19.76
CA ALA A 143 -1.35 4.12 19.86
C ALA A 143 -1.44 5.33 20.82
N ASP A 144 -0.49 5.48 21.75
CA ASP A 144 -0.37 6.63 22.64
C ASP A 144 0.10 7.90 21.93
N ILE A 145 0.77 7.80 20.78
CA ILE A 145 1.35 8.96 20.06
C ILE A 145 0.89 9.12 18.60
N SER A 146 0.29 8.10 18.00
CA SER A 146 -0.14 8.10 16.60
C SER A 146 -1.53 7.49 16.41
N ASP A 147 -2.19 7.84 15.33
CA ASP A 147 -3.43 7.21 14.86
C ASP A 147 -3.15 6.43 13.58
N SER A 148 -3.98 5.44 13.25
CA SER A 148 -3.78 4.59 12.08
C SER A 148 -5.09 4.26 11.37
N VAL A 149 -5.04 4.26 10.03
CA VAL A 149 -6.14 3.83 9.16
C VAL A 149 -5.61 2.84 8.14
N VAL A 150 -6.27 1.69 8.03
CA VAL A 150 -6.08 0.75 6.92
C VAL A 150 -7.10 1.11 5.83
N VAL A 151 -6.61 1.43 4.63
CA VAL A 151 -7.45 1.80 3.49
C VAL A 151 -7.50 0.61 2.53
N TYR A 152 -8.66 -0.04 2.47
CA TYR A 152 -8.94 -1.15 1.58
C TYR A 152 -9.14 -0.66 0.14
N ILE A 153 -8.28 -1.08 -0.77
CA ILE A 153 -8.30 -0.63 -2.17
C ILE A 153 -8.79 -1.74 -3.12
N GLU A 154 -8.71 -1.50 -4.43
CA GLU A 154 -8.96 -2.54 -5.43
C GLU A 154 -8.06 -3.77 -5.25
N GLU A 155 -8.54 -4.94 -5.63
CA GLU A 155 -7.76 -6.18 -5.50
C GLU A 155 -6.47 -6.14 -6.32
N ALA A 156 -5.35 -6.46 -5.67
CA ALA A 156 -4.06 -6.64 -6.31
C ALA A 156 -4.05 -7.85 -7.26
N HIS A 157 -4.61 -8.97 -6.79
CA HIS A 157 -4.65 -10.24 -7.50
C HIS A 157 -6.08 -10.81 -7.55
N PRO A 158 -6.99 -10.17 -8.32
CA PRO A 158 -8.37 -10.63 -8.37
C PRO A 158 -8.49 -12.00 -9.04
N SER A 159 -9.47 -12.79 -8.58
CA SER A 159 -9.73 -14.15 -9.10
C SER A 159 -10.19 -14.18 -10.57
N ASP A 160 -10.64 -13.06 -11.11
CA ASP A 160 -11.00 -12.84 -12.52
C ASP A 160 -9.99 -11.93 -13.25
N GLY A 161 -8.73 -11.91 -12.79
CA GLY A 161 -7.63 -11.17 -13.40
C GLY A 161 -6.26 -11.81 -13.19
N TRP A 162 -5.28 -11.05 -12.68
CA TRP A 162 -3.95 -11.59 -12.42
C TRP A 162 -3.93 -12.37 -11.10
N MET A 163 -4.34 -13.62 -11.15
CA MET A 163 -4.43 -14.48 -9.97
C MET A 163 -3.05 -14.80 -9.39
N SER A 164 -2.99 -14.91 -8.06
CA SER A 164 -1.85 -15.45 -7.33
C SER A 164 -2.29 -16.60 -6.44
N SER A 165 -1.56 -17.71 -6.53
CA SER A 165 -1.73 -18.87 -5.63
C SER A 165 -1.20 -18.61 -4.22
N ASP A 166 -0.42 -17.54 -4.02
CA ASP A 166 0.03 -17.10 -2.70
C ASP A 166 -1.00 -16.20 -2.00
N ALA A 167 -2.04 -15.77 -2.71
CA ALA A 167 -3.08 -14.92 -2.13
C ALA A 167 -3.95 -15.72 -1.16
N PRO A 168 -4.09 -15.29 0.11
CA PRO A 168 -4.85 -16.05 1.12
C PRO A 168 -6.35 -16.07 0.82
N TYR A 169 -6.84 -15.11 0.05
CA TYR A 169 -8.23 -15.03 -0.39
C TYR A 169 -8.30 -14.96 -1.92
N GLN A 170 -9.37 -15.50 -2.48
CA GLN A 170 -9.68 -15.46 -3.90
C GLN A 170 -10.93 -14.62 -4.11
N ILE A 171 -10.74 -13.33 -4.38
CA ILE A 171 -11.81 -12.33 -4.47
C ILE A 171 -11.79 -11.76 -5.90
N PRO A 172 -12.93 -11.69 -6.62
CA PRO A 172 -12.97 -11.08 -7.95
C PRO A 172 -12.82 -9.56 -7.86
N LYS A 173 -12.62 -8.90 -9.00
CA LYS A 173 -12.70 -7.43 -9.04
C LYS A 173 -14.03 -6.94 -8.49
N HIS A 174 -13.99 -5.98 -7.58
CA HIS A 174 -15.17 -5.29 -7.09
C HIS A 174 -15.91 -4.60 -8.23
N ARG A 175 -17.20 -4.90 -8.41
CA ARG A 175 -18.05 -4.28 -9.43
C ARG A 175 -18.89 -3.16 -8.86
N CYS A 176 -19.19 -3.22 -7.57
CA CYS A 176 -19.85 -2.17 -6.80
C CYS A 176 -19.21 -1.99 -5.43
N LEU A 177 -19.69 -0.99 -4.69
CA LEU A 177 -19.19 -0.67 -3.37
C LEU A 177 -19.43 -1.82 -2.38
N GLU A 178 -20.56 -2.51 -2.48
CA GLU A 178 -20.93 -3.63 -1.62
C GLU A 178 -19.94 -4.79 -1.74
N ASP A 179 -19.45 -5.09 -2.96
CA ASP A 179 -18.39 -6.08 -3.15
C ASP A 179 -17.14 -5.70 -2.38
N ARG A 180 -16.71 -4.43 -2.52
CA ARG A 180 -15.52 -3.90 -1.86
C ARG A 180 -15.67 -3.87 -0.35
N LEU A 181 -16.82 -3.44 0.17
CA LEU A 181 -17.10 -3.43 1.59
C LEU A 181 -17.13 -4.84 2.18
N SER A 182 -17.68 -5.81 1.44
CA SER A 182 -17.67 -7.22 1.85
C SER A 182 -16.25 -7.77 1.95
N ALA A 183 -15.39 -7.43 0.99
CA ALA A 183 -13.99 -7.81 0.98
C ALA A 183 -13.20 -7.08 2.10
N ALA A 184 -13.49 -5.79 2.35
CA ALA A 184 -12.91 -5.02 3.45
C ALA A 184 -13.32 -5.52 4.84
N GLN A 185 -14.52 -6.09 4.98
CA GLN A 185 -14.94 -6.75 6.22
C GLN A 185 -14.13 -8.02 6.51
N ILE A 186 -13.59 -8.70 5.50
CA ILE A 186 -12.62 -9.79 5.71
C ILE A 186 -11.35 -9.21 6.34
N MET A 187 -10.80 -8.14 5.76
CA MET A 187 -9.60 -7.49 6.31
C MET A 187 -9.81 -6.96 7.73
N ASN A 188 -10.98 -6.40 8.03
CA ASN A 188 -11.32 -5.93 9.38
C ASN A 188 -11.24 -7.04 10.45
N ARG A 189 -11.53 -8.30 10.07
CA ARG A 189 -11.38 -9.47 10.96
C ARG A 189 -9.92 -9.89 11.14
N GLU A 190 -9.08 -9.66 10.13
CA GLU A 190 -7.65 -9.97 10.16
C GLU A 190 -6.83 -8.98 11.00
N VAL A 191 -7.33 -7.75 11.19
CA VAL A 191 -6.69 -6.71 12.02
C VAL A 191 -7.62 -6.11 13.07
N PRO A 192 -8.04 -6.90 14.07
CA PRO A 192 -8.92 -6.39 15.12
C PRO A 192 -8.29 -5.19 15.85
N GLY A 193 -9.09 -4.15 16.06
CA GLY A 193 -8.67 -2.92 16.72
C GLY A 193 -7.97 -1.90 15.81
N CYS A 194 -7.66 -2.26 14.56
CA CYS A 194 -7.30 -1.26 13.55
C CYS A 194 -8.58 -0.70 12.91
N LEU A 195 -8.58 0.59 12.62
CA LEU A 195 -9.65 1.20 11.83
C LEU A 195 -9.46 0.84 10.36
N VAL A 196 -10.42 0.12 9.78
CA VAL A 196 -10.47 -0.19 8.34
C VAL A 196 -11.54 0.67 7.68
N VAL A 197 -11.19 1.27 6.54
CA VAL A 197 -12.09 1.99 5.64
C VAL A 197 -11.88 1.47 4.22
N ALA A 198 -12.87 1.60 3.35
CA ALA A 198 -12.73 1.27 1.93
C ALA A 198 -12.47 2.52 1.09
N ASP A 199 -11.64 2.43 0.06
CA ASP A 199 -11.55 3.47 -0.96
C ASP A 199 -12.83 3.51 -1.79
N SER A 200 -13.15 4.68 -2.36
CA SER A 200 -14.31 4.84 -3.24
C SER A 200 -14.17 3.99 -4.52
N MET A 201 -15.29 3.66 -5.18
CA MET A 201 -15.24 2.87 -6.42
C MET A 201 -14.49 3.57 -7.57
N ASP A 202 -14.30 4.88 -7.49
CA ASP A 202 -13.44 5.65 -8.38
C ASP A 202 -11.94 5.46 -8.10
N ASN A 203 -11.58 4.69 -7.07
CA ASN A 203 -10.21 4.46 -6.60
C ASN A 203 -9.48 5.78 -6.28
N SER A 204 -10.20 6.75 -5.72
CA SER A 204 -9.69 8.11 -5.56
C SER A 204 -8.48 8.18 -4.64
N SER A 205 -8.50 7.46 -3.52
CA SER A 205 -7.38 7.41 -2.57
C SER A 205 -6.22 6.59 -3.15
N ASN A 206 -6.51 5.43 -3.74
CA ASN A 206 -5.49 4.61 -4.40
C ASN A 206 -4.74 5.39 -5.49
N ALA A 207 -5.46 6.17 -6.29
CA ALA A 207 -4.86 6.99 -7.34
C ALA A 207 -4.06 8.18 -6.79
N ALA A 208 -4.61 8.92 -5.82
CA ALA A 208 -3.94 10.09 -5.26
C ALA A 208 -2.66 9.72 -4.50
N TYR A 209 -2.62 8.56 -3.86
CA TYR A 209 -1.48 8.04 -3.11
C TYR A 209 -0.60 7.07 -3.92
N GLY A 210 -0.98 6.75 -5.15
CA GLY A 210 -0.29 5.76 -5.99
C GLY A 210 -0.04 4.45 -5.24
N ALA A 211 -1.08 3.92 -4.61
CA ALA A 211 -0.96 2.90 -3.57
C ALA A 211 -1.30 1.48 -4.04
N TYR A 212 -1.40 1.27 -5.36
CA TYR A 212 -1.79 -0.02 -5.95
C TYR A 212 -0.82 -1.13 -5.54
N PHE A 213 -1.37 -2.32 -5.28
CA PHE A 213 -0.81 -3.40 -4.47
C PHE A 213 -0.84 -3.11 -2.97
N ASP A 214 0.10 -2.31 -2.51
CA ASP A 214 0.28 -1.95 -1.11
C ASP A 214 1.15 -0.71 -0.96
N ARG A 215 0.89 0.08 0.09
CA ARG A 215 1.73 1.23 0.43
C ARG A 215 1.49 1.80 1.82
N LEU A 216 2.56 2.31 2.43
CA LEU A 216 2.49 3.07 3.68
C LEU A 216 2.72 4.56 3.47
N TYR A 217 2.00 5.37 4.24
CA TYR A 217 2.25 6.79 4.42
C TYR A 217 2.12 7.17 5.88
N ILE A 218 2.79 8.24 6.28
CA ILE A 218 2.51 8.92 7.54
C ILE A 218 2.22 10.38 7.22
N LEU A 219 1.08 10.85 7.73
CA LEU A 219 0.64 12.23 7.60
C LEU A 219 0.79 12.94 8.94
N GLN A 220 1.20 14.20 8.92
CA GLN A 220 1.22 15.05 10.11
C GLN A 220 0.99 16.49 9.69
N ASP A 221 0.13 17.21 10.42
CA ASP A 221 -0.26 18.60 10.12
C ASP A 221 -0.70 18.80 8.65
N GLY A 222 -1.47 17.83 8.14
CA GLY A 222 -1.99 17.84 6.77
C GLY A 222 -0.92 17.63 5.68
N LYS A 223 0.31 17.25 6.03
CA LYS A 223 1.40 16.98 5.08
C LYS A 223 1.87 15.53 5.15
N ILE A 224 2.47 15.06 4.08
CA ILE A 224 3.11 13.75 4.02
C ILE A 224 4.51 13.87 4.63
N VAL A 225 4.73 13.18 5.75
CA VAL A 225 6.03 13.14 6.47
C VAL A 225 6.76 11.82 6.31
N TYR A 226 6.09 10.80 5.77
CA TYR A 226 6.69 9.56 5.29
C TYR A 226 5.92 9.02 4.08
N GLN A 227 6.65 8.48 3.12
CA GLN A 227 6.12 7.85 1.91
C GLN A 227 6.88 6.55 1.65
N GLY A 228 6.20 5.42 1.80
CA GLY A 228 6.76 4.11 1.51
C GLY A 228 7.10 3.93 0.03
N GLY A 229 8.09 3.07 -0.22
CA GLY A 229 8.43 2.62 -1.56
C GLY A 229 7.27 1.89 -2.23
N ARG A 230 7.36 1.68 -3.55
CA ARG A 230 6.33 0.94 -4.30
C ARG A 230 6.49 -0.57 -4.07
N GLY A 231 5.36 -1.27 -3.98
CA GLY A 231 5.29 -2.72 -4.04
C GLY A 231 5.99 -3.39 -2.85
N PRO A 232 6.18 -4.71 -2.92
CA PRO A 232 6.44 -5.48 -1.73
C PRO A 232 7.87 -5.34 -1.19
N GLU A 233 8.81 -4.80 -1.96
CA GLU A 233 10.12 -4.39 -1.46
C GLU A 233 10.08 -3.05 -0.70
N GLY A 234 9.16 -2.16 -1.09
CA GLY A 234 9.02 -0.82 -0.53
C GLY A 234 8.02 -0.71 0.63
N TYR A 235 7.12 -1.68 0.78
CA TYR A 235 6.19 -1.75 1.90
C TYR A 235 6.85 -2.29 3.17
N ARG A 236 7.57 -1.42 3.89
CA ARG A 236 8.43 -1.81 5.01
C ARG A 236 7.83 -1.41 6.35
N ILE A 237 7.48 -2.40 7.17
CA ILE A 237 7.01 -2.20 8.54
C ILE A 237 8.17 -1.78 9.45
N SER A 238 9.41 -2.23 9.17
CA SER A 238 10.61 -1.73 9.86
C SER A 238 10.78 -0.21 9.71
N GLU A 239 10.67 0.31 8.49
CA GLU A 239 10.79 1.76 8.24
C GLU A 239 9.69 2.57 8.96
N LEU A 240 8.46 2.03 9.01
CA LEU A 240 7.37 2.61 9.81
C LEU A 240 7.74 2.67 11.30
N ARG A 241 8.23 1.55 11.85
CA ARG A 241 8.63 1.48 13.26
C ARG A 241 9.75 2.46 13.56
N ASP A 242 10.78 2.49 12.73
CA ASP A 242 11.95 3.37 12.91
C ASP A 242 11.53 4.85 12.90
N TRP A 243 10.63 5.23 11.99
CA TRP A 243 10.07 6.59 11.96
C TRP A 243 9.32 6.93 13.26
N LEU A 244 8.48 6.02 13.75
CA LEU A 244 7.71 6.21 14.99
C LEU A 244 8.60 6.28 16.23
N ASP A 245 9.68 5.49 16.27
CA ASP A 245 10.69 5.55 17.34
C ASP A 245 11.38 6.91 17.37
N GLN A 246 11.82 7.42 16.22
CA GLN A 246 12.42 8.75 16.10
C GLN A 246 11.43 9.85 16.51
N TYR A 247 10.17 9.74 16.09
CA TYR A 247 9.13 10.69 16.48
C TYR A 247 8.88 10.68 18.00
N ARG A 248 8.78 9.51 18.63
CA ARG A 248 8.62 9.38 20.08
C ARG A 248 9.76 10.07 20.84
N GLN A 249 11.00 9.86 20.40
CA GLN A 249 12.18 10.46 21.01
C GLN A 249 12.18 11.99 20.89
N SER A 250 11.79 12.53 19.72
CA SER A 250 11.76 13.99 19.51
C SER A 250 10.69 14.69 20.36
N VAL A 251 9.52 14.07 20.52
CA VAL A 251 8.45 14.57 21.40
C VAL A 251 8.85 14.47 22.87
N GLY A 252 9.49 13.36 23.28
CA GLY A 252 10.00 13.18 24.64
C GLY A 252 11.03 14.23 25.04
N ASN A 253 12.01 14.51 24.16
CA ASN A 253 13.01 15.54 24.38
C ASN A 253 12.40 16.94 24.46
N SER A 254 11.42 17.25 23.61
CA SER A 254 10.71 18.54 23.63
C SER A 254 9.97 18.78 24.95
N ARG A 255 9.40 17.73 25.56
CA ARG A 255 8.75 17.83 26.88
C ARG A 255 9.74 18.05 28.01
N ASN A 256 10.90 17.39 27.98
CA ASN A 256 11.93 17.55 29.01
C ASN A 256 12.55 18.95 28.99
N VAL A 257 12.74 19.55 27.82
CA VAL A 257 13.27 20.92 27.70
C VAL A 257 12.31 21.97 28.29
N VAL A 258 10.99 21.77 28.15
CA VAL A 258 9.97 22.71 28.68
C VAL A 258 9.85 22.65 30.21
N ILE A 259 10.20 21.52 30.85
CA ILE A 259 10.11 21.35 32.32
C ILE A 259 11.34 21.96 33.03
N HIS A 260 12.43 22.24 32.32
CA HIS A 260 13.68 22.77 32.87
C HIS A 260 13.83 24.30 32.79
N VAL A 261 12.73 25.05 32.62
CA VAL A 261 12.72 26.53 32.59
C VAL A 261 11.94 27.10 33.77
#